data_AF-A0A7J4IF36-F1
#
_entry.id   AF-A0A7J4IF36-F1
#
_cell.length_a   1.000
_cell.length_b   1.000
_cell.length_c   1.000
_cell.angle_alpha   90.00
_cell.angle_beta   90.00
_cell.angle_gamma   90.00
#
_symmetry.space_group_name_H-M   'P 1'
#
loop_
_entity.id
_entity.type
_entity.pdbx_description
1 polymer ?
#
loop_
_entity_poly.entity_id
_entity_poly.type
_entity_poly.pdbx_seq_one_letter_code
_entity_poly.pdbx_strand_id
1 'polypeptide(L)'
;MSHDGIPLNSGTESKKPVSARVKAEVYDRAKGRCESCREKLTRSQGEFHHWGKPRVTPSAGTVQFLCPSCHKTYGHAIKVVVHRGLLRKWKETTIVRLPVRKHPKRIRAVPAKKPMVKKKTAAKKTPAKKKPAPRKKTSKKSSRRSRAWFVPKT
;
A
#
# COMPACT_ATOMS: atom_id res chain seq x y z
N MET A 1 -1.21 17.13 50.40
CA MET A 1 -1.86 17.27 49.08
C MET A 1 -1.45 16.08 48.24
N SER A 2 -2.25 15.02 48.25
CA SER A 2 -1.97 13.79 47.53
C SER A 2 -2.40 13.96 46.07
N HIS A 3 -1.44 13.90 45.15
CA HIS A 3 -1.76 13.79 43.73
C HIS A 3 -2.20 12.37 43.46
N ASP A 4 -3.53 12.15 43.42
CA ASP A 4 -4.11 10.91 42.93
C ASP A 4 -3.60 10.67 41.50
N GLY A 5 -2.63 9.75 41.39
CA GLY A 5 -2.13 9.24 40.13
C GLY A 5 -3.29 8.55 39.43
N ILE A 6 -3.88 9.24 38.45
CA ILE A 6 -4.89 8.68 37.56
C ILE A 6 -4.27 7.41 36.95
N PRO A 7 -4.83 6.22 37.21
CA PRO A 7 -4.33 5.01 36.61
C PRO A 7 -4.49 5.17 35.10
N LEU A 8 -3.37 5.13 34.37
CA LEU A 8 -3.36 4.85 32.94
C LEU A 8 -4.04 3.51 32.78
N ASN A 9 -5.35 3.56 32.52
CA ASN A 9 -6.16 2.41 32.19
C ASN A 9 -5.73 2.00 30.78
N SER A 10 -4.55 1.37 30.70
CA SER A 10 -4.08 0.60 29.56
C SER A 10 -4.95 -0.65 29.50
N GLY A 11 -6.26 -0.44 29.23
CA GLY A 11 -7.24 -1.49 29.10
C GLY A 11 -6.63 -2.59 28.27
N THR A 12 -6.39 -3.71 28.91
CA THR A 12 -5.89 -4.94 28.31
C THR A 12 -7.02 -5.51 27.46
N GLU A 13 -7.45 -4.76 26.45
CA GLU A 13 -8.38 -5.28 25.45
C GLU A 13 -7.70 -6.51 24.84
N SER A 14 -8.26 -7.66 25.19
CA SER A 14 -7.78 -8.98 24.79
C SER A 14 -7.72 -9.02 23.27
N LYS A 15 -6.50 -8.88 22.75
CA LYS A 15 -6.25 -8.85 21.31
C LYS A 15 -6.49 -10.25 20.78
N LYS A 16 -7.39 -10.39 19.81
CA LYS A 16 -7.48 -11.65 19.07
C LYS A 16 -6.16 -11.89 18.32
N PRO A 17 -5.50 -13.05 18.52
CA PRO A 17 -4.28 -13.35 17.80
C PRO A 17 -4.58 -13.51 16.31
N VAL A 18 -3.62 -13.12 15.47
CA VAL A 18 -3.71 -13.36 14.02
C VAL A 18 -3.49 -14.86 13.77
N SER A 19 -4.45 -15.52 13.14
CA SER A 19 -4.38 -16.95 12.85
C SER A 19 -3.24 -17.28 11.88
N ALA A 20 -2.73 -18.51 11.95
CA ALA A 20 -1.62 -18.96 11.09
C ALA A 20 -1.97 -18.87 9.60
N ARG A 21 -3.24 -19.15 9.23
CA ARG A 21 -3.77 -19.01 7.88
C ARG A 21 -3.68 -17.57 7.38
N VAL A 22 -4.16 -16.61 8.17
CA VAL A 22 -4.08 -15.18 7.81
C VAL A 22 -2.63 -14.72 7.72
N LYS A 23 -1.76 -15.15 8.63
CA LYS A 23 -0.32 -14.85 8.55
C LYS A 23 0.32 -15.35 7.25
N ALA A 24 -0.04 -16.55 6.79
CA ALA A 24 0.48 -17.09 5.53
C ALA A 24 -0.01 -16.27 4.34
N GLU A 25 -1.32 -16.05 4.24
CA GLU A 25 -1.93 -15.29 3.16
C GLU A 25 -1.37 -13.85 3.04
N VAL A 26 -1.20 -13.18 4.19
CA VAL A 26 -0.62 -11.84 4.24
C VAL A 26 0.86 -11.85 3.83
N TYR A 27 1.63 -12.86 4.23
CA TYR A 27 3.03 -13.00 3.85
C TYR A 27 3.20 -13.26 2.34
N ASP A 28 2.36 -14.13 1.77
CA ASP A 28 2.34 -14.46 0.35
C ASP A 28 1.94 -13.24 -0.49
N ARG A 29 0.92 -12.50 -0.05
CA ARG A 29 0.52 -11.21 -0.66
C ARG A 29 1.67 -10.21 -0.66
N ALA A 30 2.40 -10.13 0.45
CA ALA A 30 3.53 -9.25 0.62
C ALA A 30 4.79 -9.71 -0.15
N LYS A 31 4.78 -10.94 -0.69
CA LYS A 31 5.88 -11.56 -1.45
C LYS A 31 7.22 -11.51 -0.71
N GLY A 32 7.18 -11.79 0.60
CA GLY A 32 8.35 -11.76 1.48
C GLY A 32 8.98 -10.38 1.65
N ARG A 33 8.19 -9.31 1.56
CA ARG A 33 8.68 -7.93 1.72
C ARG A 33 7.78 -7.12 2.63
N CYS A 34 8.33 -6.12 3.30
CA CYS A 34 7.53 -5.15 4.05
C CYS A 34 6.55 -4.44 3.10
N GLU A 35 5.26 -4.42 3.42
CA GLU A 35 4.24 -3.78 2.59
C GLU A 35 4.39 -2.25 2.54
N SER A 36 5.18 -1.68 3.47
CA SER A 36 5.48 -0.26 3.54
C SER A 36 6.80 0.13 2.85
N CYS A 37 7.95 -0.32 3.36
CA CYS A 37 9.29 0.05 2.85
C CYS A 37 9.80 -0.86 1.72
N ARG A 38 9.15 -2.00 1.45
CA ARG A 38 9.52 -3.01 0.44
C ARG A 38 10.86 -3.72 0.66
N GLU A 39 11.46 -3.56 1.83
CA GLU A 39 12.62 -4.35 2.25
C GLU A 39 12.25 -5.84 2.30
N LYS A 40 13.20 -6.73 1.98
CA LYS A 40 12.97 -8.18 2.02
C LYS A 40 13.03 -8.64 3.47
N LEU A 41 12.03 -9.40 3.91
CA LEU A 41 11.98 -9.98 5.26
C LEU A 41 11.52 -11.42 5.21
N THR A 42 12.10 -12.25 6.08
CA THR A 42 11.55 -13.57 6.36
C THR A 42 10.28 -13.43 7.20
N ARG A 43 9.42 -14.46 7.16
CA ARG A 43 8.16 -14.47 7.90
C ARG A 43 8.33 -14.29 9.41
N SER A 44 9.46 -14.70 9.97
CA SER A 44 9.79 -14.57 11.40
C SER A 44 10.33 -13.19 11.79
N GLN A 45 10.94 -12.47 10.85
CA GLN A 45 11.51 -11.14 11.10
C GLN A 45 10.47 -10.02 11.02
N GLY A 46 9.36 -10.24 10.30
CA GLY A 46 8.31 -9.25 10.16
C GLY A 46 7.19 -9.41 11.18
N GLU A 47 6.50 -8.31 11.43
CA GLU A 47 5.38 -8.22 12.35
C GLU A 47 4.06 -8.10 11.57
N PHE A 48 3.02 -8.78 12.09
CA PHE A 48 1.68 -8.77 11.52
C PHE A 48 0.84 -7.69 12.21
N HIS A 49 0.77 -6.53 11.57
CA HIS A 49 0.05 -5.37 12.08
C HIS A 49 -1.44 -5.46 11.77
N HIS A 50 -2.29 -5.54 12.79
CA HIS A 50 -3.74 -5.44 12.64
C HIS A 50 -4.19 -4.00 12.89
N TRP A 51 -4.69 -3.29 11.88
CA TRP A 51 -5.17 -1.91 12.04
C TRP A 51 -6.66 -1.79 12.40
N GLY A 52 -7.37 -2.92 12.50
CA GLY A 52 -8.77 -2.96 12.92
C GLY A 52 -8.97 -2.74 14.42
N LYS A 53 -10.25 -2.76 14.83
CA LYS A 53 -10.61 -2.80 16.26
C LYS A 53 -10.06 -4.09 16.89
N PRO A 54 -9.57 -4.07 18.15
CA PRO A 54 -8.91 -5.23 18.75
C PRO A 54 -9.83 -6.44 18.96
N ARG A 55 -11.14 -6.19 19.10
CA ARG A 55 -12.18 -7.21 19.26
C ARG A 55 -12.57 -7.89 17.94
N VAL A 56 -12.27 -7.25 16.80
CA VAL A 56 -12.59 -7.78 15.48
C VAL A 56 -11.56 -8.83 15.09
N THR A 57 -12.04 -9.96 14.57
CA THR A 57 -11.16 -11.04 14.10
C THR A 57 -10.28 -10.52 12.96
N PRO A 58 -8.94 -10.65 13.06
CA PRO A 58 -8.05 -10.21 12.00
C PRO A 58 -8.29 -11.00 10.71
N SER A 59 -8.40 -10.30 9.59
CA SER A 59 -8.50 -10.89 8.25
C SER A 59 -7.26 -10.48 7.44
N ALA A 60 -6.99 -11.17 6.33
CA ALA A 60 -5.89 -10.75 5.47
C ALA A 60 -6.05 -9.31 5.00
N GLY A 61 -7.28 -8.86 4.72
CA GLY A 61 -7.58 -7.48 4.31
C GLY A 61 -7.37 -6.42 5.40
N THR A 62 -7.29 -6.80 6.69
CA THR A 62 -7.11 -5.87 7.82
C THR A 62 -5.74 -6.01 8.51
N VAL A 63 -4.90 -6.90 8.00
CA VAL A 63 -3.57 -7.19 8.53
C VAL A 63 -2.51 -6.86 7.50
N GLN A 64 -1.41 -6.27 7.95
CA GLN A 64 -0.27 -5.85 7.15
C GLN A 64 1.01 -6.55 7.60
N PHE A 65 1.87 -6.94 6.64
CA PHE A 65 3.19 -7.46 6.95
C PHE A 65 4.23 -6.34 6.91
N LEU A 66 4.80 -6.00 8.06
CA LEU A 66 5.69 -4.85 8.22
C LEU A 66 7.01 -5.28 8.86
N CYS A 67 8.09 -4.57 8.55
CA CYS A 67 9.29 -4.67 9.37
C CYS A 67 9.08 -3.98 10.74
N PRO A 68 9.85 -4.36 11.77
CA PRO A 68 9.69 -3.81 13.13
C PRO A 68 9.78 -2.27 13.17
N SER A 69 10.65 -1.68 12.34
CA SER A 69 10.78 -0.22 12.23
C SER A 69 9.51 0.43 11.69
N CYS A 70 8.97 -0.06 10.57
CA CYS A 70 7.74 0.46 10.00
C CYS A 70 6.54 0.24 10.92
N HIS A 71 6.49 -0.91 11.62
CA HIS A 71 5.42 -1.21 12.55
C HIS A 71 5.41 -0.24 13.73
N LYS A 72 6.57 0.00 14.34
CA LYS A 72 6.72 0.91 15.48
C LYS A 72 6.44 2.36 15.10
N THR A 73 6.92 2.81 13.94
CA THR A 73 6.81 4.22 13.54
C THR A 73 5.42 4.58 13.01
N TYR A 74 4.74 3.68 12.29
CA TYR A 74 3.53 4.03 11.54
C TYR A 74 2.29 3.22 11.91
N GLY A 75 2.44 2.08 12.60
CA GLY A 75 1.30 1.21 12.93
C GLY A 75 0.41 1.78 14.05
N HIS A 76 0.94 2.68 14.87
CA HIS A 76 0.22 3.20 16.04
C HIS A 76 0.39 4.73 16.15
N ALA A 77 -0.70 5.40 16.50
CA ALA A 77 -0.71 6.82 16.83
C ALA A 77 -1.36 7.04 18.20
N ILE A 78 -0.86 8.03 18.94
CA ILE A 78 -1.47 8.45 20.20
C ILE A 78 -2.52 9.51 19.89
N LYS A 79 -3.76 9.28 20.31
CA LYS A 79 -4.85 10.26 20.22
C LYS A 79 -5.25 10.66 21.63
N VAL A 80 -5.29 11.96 21.88
CA VAL A 80 -5.86 12.50 23.13
C VAL A 80 -7.34 12.75 22.89
N VAL A 81 -8.20 12.09 23.65
CA VAL A 81 -9.65 12.32 23.66
C VAL A 81 -9.96 13.21 24.86
N VAL A 82 -10.66 14.32 24.62
CA VAL A 82 -11.10 15.21 25.69
C VAL A 82 -12.56 14.92 25.96
N HIS A 83 -12.83 14.39 27.14
CA HIS A 83 -14.18 14.15 27.62
C HIS A 83 -14.67 15.39 28.35
N ARG A 84 -15.92 15.79 28.07
CA ARG A 84 -16.60 16.88 28.76
C ARG A 84 -17.76 16.28 29.55
N GLY A 85 -17.63 16.25 30.87
CA GLY A 85 -18.76 15.95 31.76
C GLY A 85 -19.49 17.22 32.17
N LEU A 86 -20.56 17.06 32.95
CA LEU A 86 -21.37 18.17 33.48
C LEU A 86 -20.54 19.16 34.31
N LEU A 87 -19.55 18.67 35.08
CA LEU A 87 -18.79 19.49 36.05
C LEU A 87 -17.31 19.66 35.71
N ARG A 88 -16.71 18.75 34.92
CA ARG A 88 -15.26 18.76 34.63
C ARG A 88 -14.94 18.21 33.25
N LYS A 89 -13.80 18.66 32.72
CA LYS A 89 -13.17 18.13 31.51
C LYS A 89 -11.98 17.26 31.92
N TRP A 90 -11.85 16.08 31.34
CA TRP A 90 -10.66 15.24 31.52
C TRP A 90 -10.12 14.78 30.17
N LYS A 91 -8.82 14.47 30.14
CA LYS A 91 -8.10 14.02 28.94
C LYS A 91 -7.78 12.54 29.10
N GLU A 92 -8.07 11.76 28.10
CA GLU A 92 -7.73 10.34 28.02
C GLU A 92 -6.81 10.12 26.81
N THR A 93 -5.73 9.37 27.00
CA THR A 93 -4.80 9.00 25.93
C THR A 93 -5.17 7.62 25.38
N THR A 94 -5.58 7.56 24.12
CA THR A 94 -5.95 6.31 23.44
C THR A 94 -4.95 6.01 22.33
N ILE A 95 -4.49 4.76 22.24
CA ILE A 95 -3.66 4.29 21.13
C ILE A 95 -4.56 3.88 19.96
N VAL A 96 -4.44 4.60 18.84
CA VAL A 96 -5.15 4.32 17.59
C VAL A 96 -4.24 3.50 16.68
N ARG A 97 -4.77 2.41 16.11
CA ARG A 97 -4.07 1.60 15.11
C ARG A 97 -4.37 2.16 13.72
N LEU A 98 -3.34 2.32 12.90
CA LEU A 98 -3.46 2.98 11.60
C LEU A 98 -3.04 2.05 10.46
N PRO A 99 -3.74 2.08 9.32
CA PRO A 99 -3.26 1.40 8.13
C PRO A 99 -1.95 2.05 7.67
N VAL A 100 -0.88 1.27 7.62
CA VAL A 100 0.43 1.76 7.21
C VAL A 100 0.45 1.94 5.70
N ARG A 101 0.67 3.18 5.27
CA ARG A 101 0.78 3.52 3.84
C ARG A 101 2.22 3.29 3.37
N LYS A 102 2.36 2.93 2.09
CA LYS A 102 3.65 2.85 1.41
C LYS A 102 4.40 4.17 1.57
N HIS A 103 5.60 4.12 2.11
CA HIS A 103 6.45 5.31 2.16
C HIS A 103 6.76 5.77 0.74
N PRO A 104 6.80 7.09 0.48
CA PRO A 104 7.35 7.58 -0.77
C PRO A 104 8.76 7.01 -0.87
N LYS A 105 9.05 6.29 -1.96
CA LYS A 105 10.43 5.88 -2.24
C LYS A 105 11.25 7.14 -2.18
N ARG A 106 12.30 7.18 -1.35
CA ARG A 106 13.34 8.20 -1.45
C ARG A 106 13.71 8.22 -2.92
N ILE A 107 13.37 9.30 -3.63
CA ILE A 107 13.79 9.48 -5.02
C ILE A 107 15.31 9.42 -4.91
N ARG A 108 15.93 8.30 -5.29
CA ARG A 108 17.38 8.23 -5.36
C ARG A 108 17.73 9.39 -6.28
N ALA A 109 18.49 10.36 -5.76
CA ALA A 109 18.96 11.48 -6.55
C ALA A 109 19.44 10.88 -7.86
N VAL A 110 18.77 11.25 -8.96
CA VAL A 110 19.18 10.76 -10.28
C VAL A 110 20.64 11.16 -10.38
N PRO A 111 21.59 10.21 -10.55
CA PRO A 111 22.99 10.58 -10.69
C PRO A 111 23.04 11.61 -11.81
N ALA A 112 23.57 12.80 -11.51
CA ALA A 112 23.60 13.91 -12.44
C ALA A 112 24.03 13.36 -13.80
N LYS A 113 23.15 13.47 -14.80
CA LYS A 113 23.46 13.01 -16.16
C LYS A 113 24.79 13.67 -16.52
N LYS A 114 25.86 12.87 -16.68
CA LYS A 114 27.15 13.38 -17.15
C LYS A 114 26.86 14.19 -18.41
N PRO A 115 27.43 15.40 -18.57
CA PRO A 115 27.20 16.20 -19.76
C PRO A 115 27.50 15.33 -20.97
N MET A 116 26.48 15.15 -21.81
CA MET A 116 26.58 14.39 -23.03
C MET A 116 27.56 15.16 -23.91
N VAL A 117 28.82 14.70 -23.96
CA VAL A 117 29.81 15.24 -24.89
C VAL A 117 29.20 15.06 -26.27
N LYS A 118 28.75 16.17 -26.87
CA LYS A 118 28.22 16.20 -28.22
C LYS A 118 29.37 15.80 -29.15
N LYS A 119 29.46 14.51 -29.46
CA LYS A 119 30.31 14.03 -30.55
C LYS A 119 29.73 14.65 -31.81
N LYS A 120 30.39 15.68 -32.35
CA LYS A 120 30.06 16.29 -33.64
C LYS A 120 30.16 15.19 -34.69
N THR A 121 29.03 14.58 -35.05
CA THR A 121 28.93 13.73 -36.22
C THR A 121 28.94 14.64 -37.44
N ALA A 122 30.00 14.55 -38.24
CA ALA A 122 30.07 15.19 -39.54
C ALA A 122 28.86 14.75 -40.38
N ALA A 123 28.10 15.72 -40.88
CA ALA A 123 26.90 15.50 -41.67
C ALA A 123 27.25 14.77 -42.96
N LYS A 124 26.94 13.47 -43.03
CA LYS A 124 26.96 12.73 -44.29
C LYS A 124 25.68 13.11 -45.06
N LYS A 125 25.84 13.87 -46.15
CA LYS A 125 24.75 14.23 -47.07
C LYS A 125 24.02 12.95 -47.51
N THR A 126 22.73 12.87 -47.21
CA THR A 126 21.84 11.84 -47.75
C THR A 126 21.17 12.36 -49.02
N PRO A 127 21.14 11.58 -50.12
CA PRO A 127 20.40 11.95 -51.32
C PRO A 127 18.88 11.86 -51.10
N ALA A 128 18.15 12.75 -51.77
CA ALA A 128 16.72 12.98 -51.60
C ALA A 128 15.86 11.73 -51.86
N LYS A 129 15.07 11.31 -50.87
CA LYS A 129 14.02 10.29 -51.05
C LYS A 129 12.81 10.89 -51.77
N LYS A 130 12.50 10.32 -52.94
CA LYS A 130 11.24 10.55 -53.67
C LYS A 130 10.02 10.20 -52.80
N LYS A 131 8.99 11.04 -52.84
CA LYS A 131 7.71 10.88 -52.11
C LYS A 131 6.92 9.68 -52.68
N PRO A 132 6.40 8.75 -51.86
CA PRO A 132 5.43 7.76 -52.33
C PRO A 132 4.01 8.35 -52.40
N ALA A 133 3.25 7.88 -53.40
CA ALA A 133 1.89 8.29 -53.71
C ALA A 133 0.84 7.87 -52.66
N PRO A 134 -0.29 8.60 -52.52
CA PRO A 134 -1.32 8.29 -51.54
C PRO A 134 -2.08 7.00 -51.88
N ARG A 135 -2.09 6.05 -50.94
CA ARG A 135 -2.81 4.77 -51.05
C ARG A 135 -4.27 4.95 -50.63
N LYS A 136 -5.19 4.50 -51.49
CA LYS A 136 -6.66 4.55 -51.28
C LYS A 136 -7.07 3.77 -50.03
N LYS A 137 -7.94 4.38 -49.21
CA LYS A 137 -8.58 3.77 -48.03
C LYS A 137 -9.65 2.78 -48.49
N THR A 138 -9.52 1.50 -48.12
CA THR A 138 -10.61 0.52 -48.22
C THR A 138 -11.34 0.44 -46.89
N SER A 139 -12.65 0.68 -46.90
CA SER A 139 -13.52 0.65 -45.72
C SER A 139 -13.69 -0.79 -45.20
N LYS A 140 -13.59 -0.95 -43.88
CA LYS A 140 -13.75 -2.25 -43.21
C LYS A 140 -15.24 -2.43 -42.90
N LYS A 141 -15.89 -3.27 -43.71
CA LYS A 141 -17.30 -3.69 -43.56
C LYS A 141 -17.48 -4.42 -42.23
N SER A 142 -18.36 -3.90 -41.38
CA SER A 142 -18.75 -4.49 -40.10
C SER A 142 -19.64 -5.71 -40.33
N SER A 143 -19.16 -6.91 -39.99
CA SER A 143 -20.04 -8.08 -39.85
C SER A 143 -20.45 -8.21 -38.38
N ARG A 144 -21.61 -7.61 -38.06
CA ARG A 144 -22.40 -7.96 -36.88
C ARG A 144 -22.74 -9.46 -37.00
N ARG A 145 -22.04 -10.32 -36.25
CA ARG A 145 -22.44 -11.73 -36.10
C ARG A 145 -23.32 -11.82 -34.85
N SER A 146 -24.62 -11.90 -35.12
CA SER A 146 -25.67 -12.13 -34.15
C SER A 146 -25.75 -13.60 -33.72
N ARG A 147 -26.04 -13.77 -32.43
CA ARG A 147 -26.82 -14.87 -31.79
C ARG A 147 -26.23 -16.28 -31.78
N ALA A 148 -26.17 -16.87 -30.58
CA ALA A 148 -27.17 -17.85 -30.15
C ALA A 148 -27.10 -18.03 -28.63
N TRP A 149 -28.22 -17.77 -27.96
CA TRP A 149 -28.44 -18.17 -26.57
C TRP A 149 -28.88 -19.64 -26.60
N PHE A 150 -28.15 -20.50 -25.89
CA PHE A 150 -28.51 -21.90 -25.72
C PHE A 150 -29.42 -22.01 -24.49
N VAL A 151 -30.65 -22.47 -24.71
CA VAL A 151 -31.61 -22.83 -23.65
C VAL A 151 -31.48 -24.33 -23.40
N PRO A 152 -31.47 -24.80 -22.13
CA PRO A 152 -31.30 -26.21 -21.80
C PRO A 152 -32.59 -27.00 -22.04
N LYS A 153 -32.46 -28.32 -22.22
CA LYS A 153 -33.58 -29.27 -22.22
C LYS A 153 -33.38 -30.31 -21.12
N THR A 154 -34.44 -30.38 -20.29
CA THR A 154 -34.92 -31.41 -19.36
C THR A 154 -33.97 -31.91 -18.28
#